data_AF-A0A6V7IF42-F1
#
_entry.id   AF-A0A6V7IF42-F1
#
_cell.length_a   1.000
_cell.length_b   1.000
_cell.length_c   1.000
_cell.angle_alpha   90.00
_cell.angle_beta   90.00
_cell.angle_gamma   90.00
#
_symmetry.space_group_name_H-M   'P 1'
#
loop_
_entity.id
_entity.type
_entity.pdbx_description
1 polymer ?
#
loop_
_entity_poly.entity_id
_entity_poly.type
_entity_poly.pdbx_seq_one_letter_code
_entity_poly.pdbx_strand_id
1 'polypeptide(L)'
;YYSEFDYARYAVSVRLAKKIPIEHCRHARSTKNDPYQWKYLCIEEPFDLTNTARSVYDYNEFMRIVGVFQYSHIRLKESMNLASIFTKPVPINHPRP
;
A
#
# COMPACT_ATOMS: atom_id res chain seq x y z
N TYR A 1 -4.27 10.35 -4.07
CA TYR A 1 -5.06 9.25 -3.48
C TYR A 1 -4.21 8.37 -2.59
N TYR A 2 -3.31 7.53 -3.13
CA TYR A 2 -2.51 6.61 -2.32
C TYR A 2 -1.54 7.29 -1.33
N SER A 3 -1.23 8.58 -1.53
CA SER A 3 -0.51 9.42 -0.56
C SER A 3 -1.28 9.67 0.74
N GLU A 4 -2.60 9.55 0.72
CA GLU A 4 -3.52 9.89 1.83
C GLU A 4 -4.38 8.68 2.24
N PHE A 5 -4.14 7.51 1.65
CA PHE A 5 -4.89 6.30 1.96
C PHE A 5 -4.55 5.81 3.38
N ASP A 6 -5.57 5.47 4.17
CA ASP A 6 -5.38 4.94 5.52
C ASP A 6 -5.10 3.42 5.46
N TYR A 7 -3.82 3.10 5.25
CA TYR A 7 -3.29 1.74 5.17
C TYR A 7 -3.41 0.95 6.47
N ALA A 8 -3.60 1.61 7.62
CA ALA A 8 -3.73 0.93 8.91
C ALA A 8 -5.13 0.35 9.12
N ARG A 9 -6.15 0.93 8.48
CA ARG A 9 -7.55 0.54 8.67
C ARG A 9 -8.14 -0.19 7.47
N TYR A 10 -7.69 0.13 6.26
CA TYR A 10 -8.34 -0.32 5.03
C TYR A 10 -7.45 -1.14 4.11
N ALA A 11 -8.07 -2.11 3.44
CA ALA A 11 -7.55 -2.82 2.29
C ALA A 11 -8.26 -2.34 1.01
N VAL A 12 -7.60 -2.44 -0.12
CA VAL A 12 -8.23 -2.25 -1.44
C VAL A 12 -8.85 -3.57 -1.88
N SER A 13 -10.15 -3.61 -2.18
CA SER A 13 -10.80 -4.79 -2.78
C SER A 13 -11.21 -4.49 -4.21
N VAL A 14 -10.59 -5.22 -5.15
CA VAL A 14 -10.92 -5.13 -6.58
C VAL A 14 -12.32 -5.70 -6.83
N ARG A 15 -12.62 -6.88 -6.25
CA ARG A 15 -13.91 -7.57 -6.39
C ARG A 15 -15.09 -6.70 -5.95
N LEU A 16 -14.94 -5.94 -4.87
CA LEU A 16 -16.00 -5.08 -4.33
C LEU A 16 -15.97 -3.65 -4.86
N ALA A 17 -15.00 -3.32 -5.72
CA ALA A 17 -14.77 -1.97 -6.24
C ALA A 17 -14.74 -0.89 -5.15
N LYS A 18 -14.21 -1.22 -3.96
CA LYS A 18 -14.15 -0.31 -2.82
C LYS A 18 -13.01 -0.65 -1.88
N LYS A 19 -12.66 0.31 -1.01
CA LYS A 19 -11.86 0.02 0.18
C LYS A 19 -12.73 -0.66 1.25
N ILE A 20 -12.18 -1.64 1.94
CA ILE A 20 -12.85 -2.41 3.00
C ILE A 20 -11.98 -2.48 4.25
N PRO A 21 -12.55 -2.66 5.45
CA PRO A 21 -11.75 -2.83 6.65
C PRO A 21 -10.80 -4.04 6.53
N ILE A 22 -9.55 -3.89 6.97
CA ILE A 22 -8.56 -5.00 6.94
C ILE A 22 -9.08 -6.21 7.72
N GLU A 23 -9.82 -5.96 8.80
CA GLU A 23 -10.39 -7.03 9.61
C GLU A 23 -11.34 -7.93 8.79
N HIS A 24 -12.09 -7.38 7.84
CA HIS A 24 -12.93 -8.21 6.96
C HIS A 24 -12.09 -9.19 6.13
N CYS A 25 -10.90 -8.76 5.72
CA CYS A 25 -9.98 -9.58 4.92
C CYS A 25 -9.32 -10.67 5.76
N ARG A 26 -8.90 -10.35 7.00
CA ARG A 26 -8.33 -11.32 7.93
C ARG A 26 -9.28 -12.46 8.28
N HIS A 27 -10.58 -12.16 8.35
CA HIS A 27 -11.63 -13.14 8.65
C HIS A 27 -12.21 -13.83 7.41
N ALA A 28 -11.70 -13.52 6.20
CA ALA A 28 -12.18 -14.16 4.98
C ALA A 28 -11.90 -15.67 5.01
N ARG A 29 -12.94 -16.47 4.80
CA ARG A 29 -12.87 -17.93 4.80
C ARG A 29 -12.33 -18.43 3.46
N SER A 30 -11.01 -18.43 3.33
CA SER A 30 -10.30 -19.02 2.18
C SER A 30 -9.16 -19.89 2.70
N THR A 31 -8.93 -21.05 2.07
CA THR A 31 -7.91 -22.03 2.49
C THR A 31 -6.49 -21.48 2.38
N LYS A 32 -6.27 -20.50 1.50
CA LYS A 32 -4.99 -19.84 1.28
C LYS A 32 -4.84 -18.54 2.07
N ASN A 33 -5.87 -18.11 2.79
CA ASN A 33 -5.84 -16.85 3.53
C ASN A 33 -5.11 -17.04 4.87
N ASP A 34 -4.01 -16.31 5.02
CA ASP A 34 -3.26 -16.22 6.26
C ASP A 34 -3.45 -14.81 6.86
N PRO A 35 -4.14 -14.68 8.01
CA PRO A 35 -4.39 -13.40 8.66
C PRO A 35 -3.13 -12.56 8.92
N TYR A 36 -1.97 -13.21 9.12
CA TYR A 36 -0.70 -12.51 9.39
C TYR A 36 -0.13 -11.80 8.16
N GLN A 37 -0.62 -12.11 6.96
CA GLN A 37 -0.21 -11.46 5.71
C GLN A 37 -0.87 -10.09 5.51
N TRP A 38 -1.83 -9.69 6.35
CA TRP A 38 -2.56 -8.43 6.27
C TRP A 38 -2.00 -7.39 7.25
N LYS A 39 -0.72 -7.02 7.06
CA LYS A 39 0.04 -6.12 7.95
C LYS A 39 0.06 -4.66 7.49
N TYR A 40 0.72 -4.38 6.36
CA TYR A 40 1.08 -3.01 5.97
C TYR A 40 0.36 -2.57 4.70
N LEU A 41 0.70 -3.16 3.55
CA LEU A 41 -0.01 -2.93 2.29
C LEU A 41 -1.02 -4.06 2.06
N CYS A 42 -2.31 -3.72 2.03
CA CYS A 42 -3.40 -4.70 1.95
C CYS A 42 -4.21 -4.52 0.65
N ILE A 43 -4.12 -5.52 -0.23
CA ILE A 43 -4.86 -5.57 -1.50
C ILE A 43 -5.51 -6.95 -1.63
N GLU A 44 -6.83 -7.01 -1.51
CA GLU A 44 -7.62 -8.24 -1.65
C GLU A 44 -7.61 -8.71 -3.11
N GLU A 45 -7.08 -9.91 -3.33
CA GLU A 45 -7.18 -10.63 -4.58
C GLU A 45 -8.63 -11.11 -4.80
N PRO A 46 -9.24 -10.86 -5.97
CA PRO A 46 -10.67 -11.04 -6.19
C PRO A 46 -11.20 -12.48 -6.14
N PHE A 47 -10.37 -13.52 -6.32
CA PHE A 47 -10.83 -14.90 -6.39
C PHE A 47 -10.53 -15.66 -5.11
N ASP A 48 -9.26 -15.68 -4.70
CA ASP A 48 -8.83 -16.49 -3.55
C ASP A 48 -8.87 -15.70 -2.23
N LEU A 49 -9.24 -14.41 -2.26
CA LEU A 49 -9.39 -13.52 -1.10
C LEU A 49 -8.13 -13.45 -0.23
N THR A 50 -6.96 -13.55 -0.86
CA THR A 50 -5.65 -13.39 -0.21
C THR A 50 -5.11 -11.98 -0.37
N ASN A 51 -4.09 -11.62 0.41
CA ASN A 51 -3.40 -10.35 0.20
C ASN A 51 -2.41 -10.47 -0.97
N THR A 52 -2.70 -9.78 -2.08
CA THR A 52 -1.80 -9.72 -3.24
C THR A 52 -0.45 -9.07 -2.88
N ALA A 53 -0.46 -8.11 -1.96
CA ALA A 53 0.72 -7.37 -1.53
C ALA A 53 1.44 -8.00 -0.32
N ARG A 54 1.20 -9.28 -0.02
CA ARG A 54 1.80 -10.00 1.13
C ARG A 54 3.33 -9.98 1.17
N SER A 55 4.01 -9.72 0.05
CA SER A 55 5.46 -9.57 0.00
C SER A 55 5.96 -8.28 0.69
N VAL A 56 5.09 -7.31 0.93
CA VAL A 56 5.40 -6.09 1.70
C VAL A 56 5.19 -6.37 3.19
N TYR A 57 5.99 -7.28 3.73
CA TYR A 57 5.94 -7.70 5.13
C TYR A 57 6.93 -6.94 6.03
N ASP A 58 7.85 -6.16 5.45
CA ASP A 58 8.79 -5.30 6.16
C ASP A 58 8.27 -3.87 6.24
N TYR A 59 8.40 -3.25 7.41
CA TYR A 59 7.88 -1.90 7.65
C TYR A 59 8.67 -0.83 6.88
N ASN A 60 9.99 -0.99 6.72
CA ASN A 60 10.80 -0.02 6.00
C ASN A 60 10.46 -0.04 4.50
N GLU A 61 10.23 -1.22 3.92
CA GLU A 61 9.76 -1.34 2.54
C GLU A 61 8.37 -0.71 2.36
N PHE A 62 7.46 -0.93 3.30
CA PHE A 62 6.16 -0.25 3.29
C PHE A 62 6.30 1.28 3.32
N MET A 63 7.10 1.80 4.25
CA MET A 63 7.34 3.25 4.38
C MET A 63 8.00 3.83 3.13
N ARG A 64 8.93 3.09 2.50
CA ARG A 64 9.55 3.48 1.24
C ARG A 64 8.53 3.62 0.12
N ILE A 65 7.59 2.67 -0.01
CA ILE A 65 6.50 2.72 -1.00
C ILE A 65 5.61 3.95 -0.76
N VAL A 66 5.17 4.17 0.48
CA VAL A 66 4.32 5.32 0.84
C VAL A 66 5.06 6.65 0.59
N GLY A 67 6.34 6.72 0.95
CA GLY A 67 7.19 7.88 0.68
C GLY A 67 7.30 8.20 -0.80
N VAL A 68 7.41 7.19 -1.67
CA VAL A 68 7.39 7.39 -3.13
C VAL A 68 6.05 7.96 -3.61
N PHE A 69 4.92 7.49 -3.09
CA PHE A 69 3.61 8.08 -3.44
C PHE A 69 3.52 9.55 -3.03
N GLN A 70 3.96 9.89 -1.83
CA GLN A 70 3.95 11.26 -1.31
C GLN A 70 4.87 12.18 -2.11
N TYR A 71 6.11 11.77 -2.32
CA TYR A 71 7.09 12.53 -3.10
C TYR A 71 6.60 12.77 -4.53
N SER A 72 6.16 11.71 -5.21
CA SER A 72 5.70 11.80 -6.60
C SER A 72 4.46 12.71 -6.71
N HIS A 73 3.55 12.64 -5.73
CA HIS A 73 2.38 13.52 -5.69
C HIS A 73 2.77 15.00 -5.60
N ILE A 74 3.67 15.35 -4.67
CA ILE A 74 4.14 16.73 -4.48
C ILE A 74 4.83 17.23 -5.75
N ARG A 75 5.80 16.46 -6.27
CA ARG A 75 6.57 16.83 -7.47
C ARG A 75 5.71 17.04 -8.69
N LEU A 76 4.76 16.14 -8.94
CA LEU A 76 3.85 16.26 -10.08
C LEU A 76 2.91 17.45 -9.92
N LYS A 77 2.38 17.69 -8.71
CA LYS A 77 1.48 18.80 -8.41
C LYS A 77 2.16 20.16 -8.58
N GLU A 78 3.40 20.30 -8.17
CA GLU A 78 4.16 21.56 -8.25
C GLU A 78 4.68 21.85 -9.65
N SER A 79 5.21 20.83 -10.34
CA SER A 79 5.85 21.03 -11.64
C SER A 79 4.91 20.90 -12.83
N MET A 80 3.77 20.22 -12.65
CA MET A 80 2.85 19.82 -13.73
C MET A 80 3.55 19.09 -14.89
N ASN A 81 4.70 18.49 -14.61
CA ASN A 81 5.55 17.82 -15.60
C ASN A 81 5.68 16.35 -15.25
N LEU A 82 5.28 15.48 -16.18
CA LEU A 82 5.36 14.03 -15.98
C LEU A 82 6.79 13.52 -15.79
N ALA A 83 7.79 14.15 -16.43
CA ALA A 83 9.19 13.76 -16.25
C ALA A 83 9.69 13.96 -14.80
N SER A 84 9.02 14.82 -14.01
CA SER A 84 9.43 15.17 -12.64
C SER A 84 9.33 14.01 -11.64
N ILE A 85 8.58 12.95 -11.96
CA ILE A 85 8.37 11.78 -11.10
C ILE A 85 9.13 10.54 -11.56
N PHE A 86 9.82 10.60 -12.70
CA PHE A 86 10.66 9.51 -13.22
C PHE A 86 12.14 9.67 -12.84
N THR A 87 12.46 10.65 -12.01
CA THR A 87 13.79 10.81 -11.42
C THR A 87 13.91 9.95 -10.16
N LYS A 88 15.11 9.43 -9.87
CA LYS A 88 15.32 8.65 -8.65
C LYS A 88 14.98 9.51 -7.42
N PRO A 89 14.06 9.07 -6.54
CA PRO A 89 13.80 9.79 -5.31
C PRO A 89 15.07 9.81 -4.46
N VAL A 90 15.36 10.95 -3.84
CA VAL A 90 16.46 11.09 -2.88
C VAL A 90 16.19 10.12 -1.72
N PRO A 91 17.19 9.35 -1.24
CA PRO A 91 16.99 8.44 -0.13
C PRO A 91 16.47 9.19 1.10
N ILE A 92 15.30 8.79 1.61
CA ILE A 92 14.77 9.32 2.86
C ILE A 92 15.60 8.66 3.97
N ASN A 93 16.55 9.41 4.54
CA ASN A 93 17.26 8.97 5.74
C ASN A 93 16.25 8.88 6.89
N HIS A 94 15.80 7.68 7.23
CA HIS A 94 15.06 7.47 8.47
C HIS A 94 16.05 7.46 9.64
N PRO A 95 15.90 8.33 10.65
CA PRO A 95 16.63 8.15 11.90
C PRO A 95 16.21 6.81 12.52
N ARG A 96 17.20 6.00 12.90
CA ARG A 96 16.96 4.75 13.64
C ARG A 96 16.35 5.08 15.02
N PRO A 97 15.44 4.24 15.55
CA PRO A 97 14.91 4.38 16.90
C PRO A 97 16.02 4.26 17.96
#